data_AF-X1Q176-F1
#
_entry.id   AF-X1Q176-F1
#
_cell.length_a   1.000
_cell.length_b   1.000
_cell.length_c   1.000
_cell.angle_alpha   90.00
_cell.angle_beta   90.00
_cell.angle_gamma   90.00
#
_symmetry.space_group_name_H-M   'P 1'
#
loop_
_entity.id
_entity.type
_entity.pdbx_description
1 polymer ?
#
loop_
_entity_poly.entity_id
_entity_poly.type
_entity_poly.pdbx_seq_one_letter_code
_entity_poly.pdbx_strand_id
1 'polypeptide(L)' 'SIKLYMDAHIPRVITLGLRMRKVDVLTAQEDCSNTLSDADLL' A
#
# COMPACT_ATOMS: atom_id res chain seq x y z
N SER A 1 -13.38 9.83 -1.32
CA SER A 1 -12.51 8.77 -0.75
C SER A 1 -11.09 9.09 -1.16
N ILE A 2 -10.12 9.06 -0.25
CA ILE A 2 -8.70 9.23 -0.57
C ILE A 2 -8.08 7.84 -0.55
N LYS A 3 -7.44 7.44 -1.65
CA LYS A 3 -6.72 6.18 -1.74
C LYS A 3 -5.35 6.36 -1.09
N LEU A 4 -5.06 5.56 -0.07
CA LEU A 4 -3.73 5.51 0.52
C LEU A 4 -2.87 4.51 -0.26
N TYR A 5 -1.67 4.96 -0.61
CA TYR A 5 -0.65 4.11 -1.20
C TYR A 5 0.25 3.56 -0.10
N MET A 6 0.55 2.26 -0.14
CA MET A 6 1.34 1.58 0.87
C MET A 6 2.55 0.90 0.24
N ASP A 7 3.72 1.22 0.77
CA ASP A 7 4.98 0.61 0.37
C ASP A 7 5.00 -0.92 0.62
N ALA A 8 5.84 -1.63 -0.13
CA ALA A 8 5.97 -3.08 -0.07
C ALA A 8 6.43 -3.60 1.30
N HIS A 9 7.16 -2.80 2.08
CA HIS A 9 7.66 -3.18 3.40
C HIS A 9 6.63 -3.03 4.52
N ILE A 10 5.46 -2.42 4.25
CA ILE A 10 4.41 -2.28 5.25
C ILE A 10 3.87 -3.66 5.65
N PRO A 11 3.83 -4.02 6.95
CA PRO A 11 3.30 -5.30 7.39
C PRO A 11 1.84 -5.49 6.99
N ARG A 12 1.50 -6.68 6.49
CA ARG A 12 0.14 -7.06 6.06
C ARG A 12 -0.94 -6.79 7.12
N VAL A 13 -0.60 -6.88 8.41
CA VAL A 13 -1.56 -6.61 9.51
C VAL A 13 -2.03 -5.16 9.53
N ILE A 14 -1.20 -4.21 9.09
CA ILE A 14 -1.55 -2.79 9.02
C ILE A 14 -2.54 -2.55 7.87
N THR A 15 -2.22 -3.03 6.66
CA THR A 15 -3.10 -2.87 5.48
C THR A 15 -4.45 -3.55 5.70
N LEU A 16 -4.46 -4.72 6.33
CA LEU A 16 -5.70 -5.41 6.70
C LEU A 16 -6.52 -4.60 7.72
N GLY A 17 -5.89 -4.08 8.78
CA GLY A 17 -6.57 -3.27 9.79
C GLY A 17 -7.18 -1.98 9.24
N LEU A 18 -6.54 -1.36 8.24
CA LEU A 18 -7.06 -0.20 7.51
C LEU A 18 -8.27 -0.57 6.64
N ARG A 19 -8.20 -1.68 5.90
CA ARG A 19 -9.33 -2.18 5.09
C ARG A 19 -10.54 -2.53 5.95
N MET A 20 -10.33 -3.15 7.12
CA MET A 20 -11.42 -3.41 8.08
C MET A 20 -12.11 -2.13 8.55
N ARG A 21 -11.40 -1.01 8.56
CA ARG A 21 -11.92 0.33 8.87
C ARG A 21 -12.47 1.07 7.65
N LYS A 22 -12.64 0.37 6.52
CA LYS A 22 -13.14 0.91 5.23
C LYS A 22 -12.27 2.02 4.64
N VAL A 23 -10.96 2.00 4.94
CA VAL A 23 -9.98 2.87 4.29
C VAL A 23 -9.61 2.27 2.94
N ASP A 24 -9.59 3.09 1.89
CA ASP A 24 -9.17 2.70 0.55
C ASP A 24 -7.63 2.62 0.49
N VAL A 25 -7.10 1.43 0.22
CA VAL A 25 -5.66 1.13 0.28
C VAL A 25 -5.24 0.39 -0.99
N LEU A 26 -4.26 0.94 -1.71
CA LEU A 26 -3.47 0.26 -2.73
C LEU A 26 -2.08 -0.05 -2.17
N THR A 27 -1.61 -1.27 -2.34
CA THR A 27 -0.25 -1.67 -1.98
C THR A 27 0.64 -1.79 -3.21
N ALA A 28 1.95 -1.55 -3.04
CA ALA A 28 2.94 -1.73 -4.11
C ALA A 28 2.98 -3.16 -4.67
N GLN A 29 2.59 -4.16 -3.87
CA GLN A 29 2.44 -5.54 -4.34
C GLN A 29 1.22 -5.74 -5.24
N GLU A 30 0.17 -4.94 -5.08
CA GLU A 30 -1.08 -5.07 -5.84
C GLU A 30 -1.04 -4.38 -7.20
N ASP A 31 -0.17 -3.39 -7.38
CA ASP A 31 0.06 -2.71 -8.67
C ASP A 31 1.40 -3.07 -9.33
N CYS A 32 2.09 -4.08 -8.80
CA CYS A 32 3.37 -4.61 -9.30
C CYS A 32 4.54 -3.61 -9.25
N SER A 33 4.45 -2.57 -8.43
CA SER A 33 5.54 -1.61 -8.20
C SER A 33 6.49 -2.03 -7.07
N ASN A 34 6.27 -3.19 -6.45
CA ASN A 34 7.06 -3.69 -5.32
C ASN A 34 8.55 -3.95 -5.60
N THR A 35 8.99 -3.80 -6.86
CA THR A 35 10.41 -3.87 -7.26
C THR A 35 11.00 -2.50 -7.60
N LEU A 36 10.19 -1.43 -7.61
CA LEU A 36 10.66 -0.07 -7.80
C LEU A 36 11.40 0.40 -6.54
N SER A 37 12.39 1.27 -6.71
CA SER A 37 13.02 1.92 -5.57
C SER A 37 12.06 2.96 -4.96
N ASP A 38 12.22 3.28 -3.68
CA ASP A 38 11.45 4.34 -3.02
C ASP A 38 11.52 5.68 -3.76
N ALA A 39 12.64 5.96 -4.42
CA ALA A 39 12.82 7.17 -5.23
C ALA A 39 12.01 7.14 -6.54
N ASP A 40 11.69 5.94 -7.05
CA ASP A 40 10.89 5.74 -8.26
C ASP A 40 9.37 5.63 -7.95
N LEU A 41 9.00 5.54 -6.67
CA LEU A 41 7.60 5.48 -6.20
C LEU A 41 6.93 6.86 -6.05
N LEU A 42 7.67 7.97 -6.28
CA LEU A 42 7.20 9.36 -6.14
C LEU A 42 7.17 10.13 -7.47
#